data_AF-A0A924HVM0-F1
#
_entry.id   AF-A0A924HVM0-F1
#
_cell.length_a   1.000
_cell.length_b   1.000
_cell.length_c   1.000
_cell.angle_alpha   90.00
_cell.angle_beta   90.00
_cell.angle_gamma   90.00
#
_symmetry.space_group_name_H-M   'P 1'
#
loop_
_entity.id
_entity.type
_entity.pdbx_description
1 polymer ?
#
loop_
_entity_poly.entity_id
_entity_poly.type
_entity_poly.pdbx_seq_one_letter_code
_entity_poly.pdbx_strand_id
1 'polypeptide(L)'
;YEQLKKDAALAKVRRFPDSLTQALFANNLPRAVYDTLVDQANANLPTLHRYFKLRAKMLGVSDMQYFDIYPPLVSSDLKYPIDESVRYMLASVKPLGDDYVKAMEAGTQARWMDVYPRDKKRSGAYMNGSVYDVHPYVLLNHNDDYESLSTLAHEWGHAMHSVLSAKAQPFMTADYPTFTAEIASTTNEVLLLDHMLKVSKTDDERMLYLGSALENLRGTFFRQAMFAEFERTVHAKVDKGDSLTGEAFTQIYGDILKRYHGDKEGVVKIDNLYAIEWAYIPHFYNKFYVFQYATSISAGNMFADEILKGTPGARNKYLDILKAGGSRYPYELVKSAGVDLASPAPYKAIVARMNAIMDQIEVIQAQRK
;
A
#
# COMPACT_ATOMS: atom_id res chain seq x y z
N TYR A 1 19.35 2.80 -16.81
CA TYR A 1 20.74 3.24 -16.53
C TYR A 1 20.93 4.75 -16.65
N GLU A 2 20.58 5.41 -17.78
CA GLU A 2 20.74 6.88 -17.91
C GLU A 2 20.05 7.69 -16.79
N GLN A 3 18.86 7.27 -16.35
CA GLN A 3 18.20 7.90 -15.21
C GLN A 3 19.03 7.84 -13.92
N LEU A 4 19.66 6.69 -13.60
CA LEU A 4 20.53 6.54 -12.42
C LEU A 4 21.77 7.46 -12.50
N LYS A 5 22.39 7.55 -13.68
CA LYS A 5 23.51 8.47 -13.93
C LYS A 5 23.10 9.92 -13.70
N LYS A 6 21.92 10.30 -14.21
CA LYS A 6 21.35 11.64 -14.02
C LYS A 6 21.13 11.93 -12.54
N ASP A 7 20.55 10.99 -11.80
CA ASP A 7 20.31 11.17 -10.37
C ASP A 7 21.61 11.28 -9.57
N ALA A 8 22.60 10.43 -9.83
CA ALA A 8 23.93 10.51 -9.19
C ALA A 8 24.64 11.84 -9.49
N ALA A 9 24.61 12.28 -10.76
CA ALA A 9 25.18 13.56 -11.16
C ALA A 9 24.48 14.74 -10.48
N LEU A 10 23.15 14.73 -10.43
CA LEU A 10 22.36 15.76 -9.75
C LEU A 10 22.62 15.78 -8.25
N ALA A 11 22.71 14.61 -7.59
CA ALA A 11 23.05 14.51 -6.18
C ALA A 11 24.40 15.18 -5.89
N LYS A 12 25.43 14.83 -6.67
CA LYS A 12 26.77 15.41 -6.55
C LYS A 12 26.80 16.93 -6.77
N VAL A 13 26.20 17.41 -7.88
CA VAL A 13 26.19 18.85 -8.21
C VAL A 13 25.44 19.66 -7.16
N ARG A 14 24.38 19.09 -6.57
CA ARG A 14 23.62 19.72 -5.48
C ARG A 14 24.19 19.44 -4.09
N ARG A 15 25.39 18.84 -3.99
CA ARG A 15 26.13 18.56 -2.75
C ARG A 15 25.41 17.62 -1.77
N PHE A 16 24.59 16.71 -2.29
CA PHE A 16 24.06 15.59 -1.50
C PHE A 16 25.09 14.45 -1.43
N PRO A 17 25.11 13.67 -0.34
CA PRO A 17 25.99 12.50 -0.22
C PRO A 17 25.71 11.41 -1.26
N ASP A 18 24.44 11.17 -1.57
CA ASP A 18 23.98 10.12 -2.49
C ASP A 18 22.60 10.47 -3.09
N SER A 19 22.17 9.69 -4.09
CA SER A 19 20.89 9.91 -4.79
C SER A 19 19.68 9.70 -3.89
N LEU A 20 19.77 8.76 -2.93
CA LEU A 20 18.70 8.49 -1.97
C LEU A 20 18.45 9.70 -1.04
N THR A 21 19.50 10.24 -0.44
CA THR A 21 19.44 11.40 0.45
C THR A 21 18.89 12.62 -0.29
N GLN A 22 19.29 12.82 -1.56
CA GLN A 22 18.70 13.85 -2.39
C GLN A 22 17.18 13.65 -2.56
N ALA A 23 16.73 12.43 -2.87
CA ALA A 23 15.33 12.16 -3.13
C ALA A 23 14.44 12.37 -1.89
N LEU A 24 14.96 12.04 -0.71
CA LEU A 24 14.26 12.21 0.57
C LEU A 24 14.20 13.67 1.06
N PHE A 25 15.08 14.54 0.55
CA PHE A 25 15.28 15.90 1.07
C PHE A 25 14.04 16.79 0.96
N ALA A 26 13.31 16.74 -0.16
CA ALA A 26 12.18 17.63 -0.41
C ALA A 26 11.07 17.50 0.65
N ASN A 27 10.87 16.29 1.15
CA ASN A 27 9.88 15.97 2.19
C ASN A 27 10.51 15.90 3.59
N ASN A 28 11.78 16.29 3.75
CA ASN A 28 12.55 16.19 5.00
C ASN A 28 12.43 14.81 5.66
N LEU A 29 12.52 13.74 4.85
CA LEU A 29 12.41 12.37 5.34
C LEU A 29 13.79 11.90 5.82
N PRO A 30 13.91 11.38 7.06
CA PRO A 30 15.17 10.81 7.50
C PRO A 30 15.45 9.51 6.74
N ARG A 31 16.71 9.28 6.36
CA ARG A 31 17.17 8.03 5.68
C ARG A 31 16.72 6.77 6.41
N ALA A 32 16.66 6.85 7.74
CA ALA A 32 16.20 5.78 8.62
C ALA A 32 14.80 5.25 8.29
N VAL A 33 13.89 6.06 7.72
CA VAL A 33 12.56 5.58 7.26
C VAL A 33 12.74 4.52 6.17
N TYR A 34 13.62 4.78 5.21
CA TYR A 34 13.89 3.87 4.09
C TYR A 34 14.65 2.63 4.56
N ASP A 35 15.72 2.83 5.31
CA ASP A 35 16.57 1.73 5.77
C ASP A 35 15.79 0.78 6.69
N THR A 36 15.03 1.31 7.64
CA THR A 36 14.23 0.50 8.57
C THR A 36 13.16 -0.29 7.84
N LEU A 37 12.51 0.27 6.81
CA LEU A 37 11.56 -0.47 5.98
C LEU A 37 12.23 -1.72 5.37
N VAL A 38 13.36 -1.53 4.69
CA VAL A 38 14.06 -2.63 4.00
C VAL A 38 14.56 -3.67 5.01
N ASP A 39 15.12 -3.22 6.13
CA ASP A 39 15.64 -4.10 7.16
C ASP A 39 14.51 -4.92 7.83
N GLN A 40 13.37 -4.29 8.11
CA GLN A 40 12.22 -5.00 8.69
C GLN A 40 11.52 -5.92 7.69
N ALA A 41 11.41 -5.56 6.41
CA ALA A 41 10.88 -6.47 5.40
C ALA A 41 11.75 -7.74 5.31
N ASN A 42 13.07 -7.58 5.30
CA ASN A 42 14.03 -8.68 5.29
C ASN A 42 13.98 -9.56 6.54
N ALA A 43 13.94 -8.94 7.72
CA ALA A 43 13.85 -9.66 8.99
C ALA A 43 12.56 -10.52 9.10
N ASN A 44 11.52 -10.18 8.35
CA ASN A 44 10.22 -10.83 8.41
C ASN A 44 9.85 -11.61 7.13
N LEU A 45 10.82 -11.91 6.26
CA LEU A 45 10.62 -12.84 5.15
C LEU A 45 10.05 -14.21 5.58
N PRO A 46 10.36 -14.77 6.77
CA PRO A 46 9.70 -15.98 7.24
C PRO A 46 8.16 -15.89 7.29
N THR A 47 7.59 -14.71 7.57
CA THR A 47 6.13 -14.50 7.52
C THR A 47 5.61 -14.49 6.08
N LEU A 48 6.33 -13.87 5.14
CA LEU A 48 5.99 -13.94 3.72
C LEU A 48 6.07 -15.38 3.20
N HIS A 49 7.10 -16.13 3.59
CA HIS A 49 7.26 -17.52 3.22
C HIS A 49 6.15 -18.41 3.80
N ARG A 50 5.73 -18.16 5.05
CA ARG A 50 4.56 -18.83 5.65
C ARG A 50 3.32 -18.60 4.81
N TYR A 51 3.08 -17.36 4.38
CA TYR A 51 1.96 -17.05 3.50
C TYR A 51 2.02 -17.80 2.18
N PHE A 52 3.18 -17.90 1.52
CA PHE A 52 3.29 -18.68 0.28
C PHE A 52 3.00 -20.16 0.48
N LYS A 53 3.41 -20.74 1.62
CA LYS A 53 3.06 -22.13 1.98
C LYS A 53 1.56 -22.30 2.21
N LEU A 54 0.92 -21.36 2.91
CA LEU A 54 -0.53 -21.36 3.11
C LEU A 54 -1.26 -21.25 1.77
N ARG A 55 -0.81 -20.37 0.89
CA ARG A 55 -1.34 -20.21 -0.46
C ARG A 55 -1.22 -21.49 -1.28
N ALA A 56 -0.05 -22.12 -1.31
CA ALA A 56 0.17 -23.38 -2.00
C ALA A 56 -0.83 -24.46 -1.51
N LYS A 57 -1.03 -24.57 -0.20
CA LYS A 57 -2.02 -25.46 0.42
C LYS A 57 -3.46 -25.10 0.01
N MET A 58 -3.81 -23.83 -0.04
CA MET A 58 -5.13 -23.34 -0.46
C MET A 58 -5.44 -23.65 -1.92
N LEU A 59 -4.44 -23.53 -2.79
CA LEU A 59 -4.58 -23.77 -4.22
C LEU A 59 -4.36 -25.25 -4.61
N GLY A 60 -3.96 -26.11 -3.67
CA GLY A 60 -3.65 -27.52 -3.95
C GLY A 60 -2.38 -27.71 -4.79
N VAL A 61 -1.45 -26.75 -4.74
CA VAL A 61 -0.20 -26.77 -5.50
C VAL A 61 0.93 -27.31 -4.62
N SER A 62 1.61 -28.37 -5.07
CA SER A 62 2.71 -29.00 -4.32
C SER A 62 4.09 -28.41 -4.63
N ASP A 63 4.29 -27.88 -5.84
CA ASP A 63 5.54 -27.24 -6.29
C ASP A 63 5.22 -25.82 -6.76
N MET A 64 5.18 -24.88 -5.81
CA MET A 64 4.74 -23.51 -6.03
C MET A 64 5.70 -22.76 -6.96
N GLN A 65 5.24 -22.35 -8.14
CA GLN A 65 6.01 -21.53 -9.08
C GLN A 65 5.70 -20.04 -8.91
N TYR A 66 6.56 -19.16 -9.44
CA TYR A 66 6.33 -17.72 -9.37
C TYR A 66 4.99 -17.29 -10.00
N PHE A 67 4.53 -17.96 -11.07
CA PHE A 67 3.24 -17.63 -11.68
C PHE A 67 2.03 -18.01 -10.82
N ASP A 68 2.18 -18.93 -9.87
CA ASP A 68 1.10 -19.37 -8.98
C ASP A 68 0.75 -18.33 -7.91
N ILE A 69 1.51 -17.23 -7.79
CA ILE A 69 1.23 -16.14 -6.84
C ILE A 69 0.20 -15.12 -7.36
N TYR A 70 -0.21 -15.22 -8.62
CA TYR A 70 -1.07 -14.23 -9.28
C TYR A 70 -2.56 -14.58 -9.37
N PRO A 71 -2.99 -15.86 -9.45
CA PRO A 71 -4.41 -16.18 -9.38
C PRO A 71 -5.08 -15.68 -8.08
N PRO A 72 -6.41 -15.51 -8.05
CA PRO A 72 -7.11 -15.23 -6.80
C PRO A 72 -6.82 -16.30 -5.74
N LEU A 73 -6.56 -15.87 -4.50
CA LEU A 73 -6.35 -16.80 -3.38
C LEU A 73 -7.66 -17.49 -2.97
N VAL A 74 -8.76 -16.74 -3.02
CA VAL A 74 -10.12 -17.21 -2.78
C VAL A 74 -11.01 -16.64 -3.88
N SER A 75 -11.65 -17.51 -4.64
CA SER A 75 -12.65 -17.11 -5.65
C SER A 75 -14.03 -16.99 -5.00
N SER A 76 -14.84 -16.04 -5.47
CA SER A 76 -16.20 -15.84 -5.00
C SER A 76 -17.09 -15.29 -6.10
N ASP A 77 -18.36 -15.71 -6.10
CA ASP A 77 -19.41 -15.18 -6.97
C ASP A 77 -20.22 -14.05 -6.32
N LEU A 78 -19.84 -13.64 -5.10
CA LEU A 78 -20.49 -12.54 -4.39
C LEU A 78 -20.42 -11.25 -5.20
N LYS A 79 -21.53 -10.52 -5.20
CA LYS A 79 -21.66 -9.26 -5.93
C LYS A 79 -21.76 -8.08 -5.00
N TYR A 80 -21.04 -7.03 -5.35
CA TYR A 80 -21.06 -5.74 -4.67
C TYR A 80 -21.39 -4.63 -5.67
N PRO A 81 -22.63 -4.56 -6.20
CA PRO A 81 -23.04 -3.44 -7.05
C PRO A 81 -22.71 -2.09 -6.41
N ILE A 82 -22.55 -1.04 -7.22
CA ILE A 82 -22.06 0.26 -6.72
C ILE A 82 -22.85 0.79 -5.51
N ASP A 83 -24.18 0.64 -5.48
CA ASP A 83 -25.01 1.09 -4.36
C ASP A 83 -24.70 0.34 -3.06
N GLU A 84 -24.52 -0.98 -3.14
CA GLU A 84 -24.09 -1.81 -2.00
C GLU A 84 -22.66 -1.49 -1.60
N SER A 85 -21.77 -1.27 -2.58
CA SER A 85 -20.39 -0.87 -2.33
C SER A 85 -20.31 0.45 -1.56
N VAL A 86 -21.06 1.47 -1.98
CA VAL A 86 -21.16 2.76 -1.26
C VAL A 86 -21.71 2.55 0.15
N ARG A 87 -22.75 1.71 0.31
CA ARG A 87 -23.33 1.40 1.63
C ARG A 87 -22.31 0.79 2.59
N TYR A 88 -21.56 -0.22 2.14
CA TYR A 88 -20.52 -0.86 2.97
C TYR A 88 -19.36 0.09 3.28
N MET A 89 -18.92 0.86 2.30
CA MET A 89 -17.87 1.88 2.48
C MET A 89 -18.27 2.93 3.52
N LEU A 90 -19.48 3.50 3.42
CA LEU A 90 -19.97 4.50 4.39
C LEU A 90 -20.13 3.90 5.80
N ALA A 91 -20.57 2.64 5.87
CA ALA A 91 -20.70 1.93 7.14
C ALA A 91 -19.34 1.67 7.81
N SER A 92 -18.31 1.38 7.02
CA SER A 92 -16.98 1.09 7.54
C SER A 92 -16.26 2.31 8.11
N VAL A 93 -16.51 3.50 7.56
CA VAL A 93 -15.87 4.74 8.01
C VAL A 93 -16.58 5.44 9.18
N LYS A 94 -17.67 4.87 9.72
CA LYS A 94 -18.36 5.39 10.92
C LYS A 94 -17.43 5.70 12.10
N PRO A 95 -16.39 4.91 12.41
CA PRO A 95 -15.44 5.24 13.48
C PRO A 95 -14.71 6.58 13.29
N LEU A 96 -14.66 7.13 12.08
CA LEU A 96 -14.06 8.44 11.77
C LEU A 96 -14.97 9.63 12.13
N GLY A 97 -16.21 9.36 12.55
CA GLY A 97 -17.15 10.36 13.07
C GLY A 97 -18.10 10.93 12.02
N ASP A 98 -19.25 11.42 12.50
CA ASP A 98 -20.39 11.81 11.67
C ASP A 98 -20.06 12.84 10.59
N ASP A 99 -19.19 13.81 10.87
CA ASP A 99 -18.80 14.82 9.90
C ASP A 99 -18.03 14.23 8.72
N TYR A 100 -17.19 13.22 8.96
CA TYR A 100 -16.46 12.52 7.91
C TYR A 100 -17.44 11.71 7.04
N VAL A 101 -18.35 10.96 7.68
CA VAL A 101 -19.35 10.14 6.99
C VAL A 101 -20.27 11.02 6.13
N LYS A 102 -20.80 12.12 6.68
CA LYS A 102 -21.68 13.05 5.96
C LYS A 102 -21.01 13.67 4.75
N ALA A 103 -19.74 14.07 4.88
CA ALA A 103 -19.00 14.65 3.77
C ALA A 103 -18.72 13.62 2.66
N MET A 104 -18.36 12.39 3.03
CA MET A 104 -18.19 11.29 2.07
C MET A 104 -19.52 10.93 1.38
N GLU A 105 -20.60 10.80 2.15
CA GLU A 105 -21.94 10.50 1.65
C GLU A 105 -22.41 11.57 0.64
N ALA A 106 -22.29 12.85 0.99
CA ALA A 106 -22.63 13.95 0.09
C ALA A 106 -21.85 13.89 -1.23
N GLY A 107 -20.57 13.52 -1.17
CA GLY A 107 -19.75 13.30 -2.36
C GLY A 107 -20.25 12.13 -3.22
N THR A 108 -20.62 11.01 -2.61
CA THR A 108 -21.13 9.81 -3.33
C THR A 108 -22.51 10.04 -3.98
N GLN A 109 -23.35 10.89 -3.38
CA GLN A 109 -24.64 11.29 -3.94
C GLN A 109 -24.51 12.36 -5.04
N ALA A 110 -23.37 13.05 -5.07
CA ALA A 110 -23.00 13.98 -6.12
C ALA A 110 -22.27 13.26 -7.28
N ARG A 111 -21.95 14.02 -8.34
CA ARG A 111 -21.27 13.48 -9.54
C ARG A 111 -19.75 13.54 -9.43
N TRP A 112 -19.20 13.08 -8.30
CA TRP A 112 -17.74 13.08 -8.08
C TRP A 112 -17.05 11.90 -8.75
N MET A 113 -17.78 10.80 -9.06
CA MET A 113 -17.19 9.55 -9.55
C MET A 113 -17.66 9.12 -10.95
N ASP A 114 -16.74 8.59 -11.76
CA ASP A 114 -17.00 7.84 -13.00
C ASP A 114 -16.72 6.35 -12.76
N VAL A 115 -17.78 5.54 -12.65
CA VAL A 115 -17.75 4.23 -11.95
C VAL A 115 -17.37 3.05 -12.84
N TYR A 116 -18.14 2.79 -13.90
CA TYR A 116 -18.06 1.52 -14.62
C TYR A 116 -17.03 1.52 -15.76
N PRO A 117 -16.42 0.37 -16.08
CA PRO A 117 -15.56 0.25 -17.25
C PRO A 117 -16.35 0.48 -18.54
N ARG A 118 -15.70 1.09 -19.52
CA ARG A 118 -16.25 1.33 -20.88
C ARG A 118 -15.12 1.42 -21.89
N ASP A 119 -15.44 1.15 -23.15
CA ASP A 119 -14.47 1.23 -24.24
C ASP A 119 -13.67 2.55 -24.19
N LYS A 120 -12.34 2.42 -24.26
CA LYS A 120 -11.37 3.54 -24.26
C LYS A 120 -11.32 4.34 -22.94
N LYS A 121 -12.00 3.92 -21.87
CA LYS A 121 -11.79 4.48 -20.53
C LYS A 121 -10.40 4.11 -20.04
N ARG A 122 -9.74 5.05 -19.35
CA ARG A 122 -8.46 4.81 -18.70
C ARG A 122 -8.59 3.65 -17.70
N SER A 123 -7.63 2.73 -17.70
CA SER A 123 -7.58 1.60 -16.78
C SER A 123 -7.24 2.02 -15.36
N GLY A 124 -7.47 1.11 -14.40
CA GLY A 124 -7.19 1.31 -12.98
C GLY A 124 -8.23 2.19 -12.28
N ALA A 125 -7.84 2.77 -11.16
CA ALA A 125 -8.61 3.76 -10.43
C ALA A 125 -7.68 4.89 -10.00
N TYR A 126 -8.25 6.08 -9.76
CA TYR A 126 -7.53 7.18 -9.13
C TYR A 126 -8.50 8.26 -8.62
N MET A 127 -8.02 9.04 -7.67
CA MET A 127 -8.59 10.32 -7.27
C MET A 127 -7.75 11.48 -7.82
N ASN A 128 -8.41 12.51 -8.37
CA ASN A 128 -7.79 13.75 -8.80
C ASN A 128 -8.44 14.95 -8.09
N GLY A 129 -7.66 15.62 -7.24
CA GLY A 129 -8.06 16.82 -6.50
C GLY A 129 -7.32 18.08 -6.93
N SER A 130 -6.80 18.15 -8.17
CA SER A 130 -5.84 19.18 -8.60
C SER A 130 -6.41 20.61 -8.66
N VAL A 131 -7.74 20.77 -8.58
CA VAL A 131 -8.39 22.09 -8.59
C VAL A 131 -8.78 22.45 -7.16
N TYR A 132 -8.05 23.41 -6.59
CA TYR A 132 -8.35 23.93 -5.26
C TYR A 132 -9.76 24.55 -5.18
N ASP A 133 -10.41 24.39 -4.03
CA ASP A 133 -11.81 24.75 -3.76
C ASP A 133 -12.87 24.05 -4.65
N VAL A 134 -12.45 23.08 -5.48
CA VAL A 134 -13.35 22.18 -6.19
C VAL A 134 -13.27 20.80 -5.56
N HIS A 135 -14.40 20.10 -5.54
CA HIS A 135 -14.43 18.73 -5.05
C HIS A 135 -13.49 17.82 -5.86
N PRO A 136 -12.94 16.76 -5.25
CA PRO A 136 -12.14 15.79 -5.98
C PRO A 136 -13.00 15.03 -7.00
N TYR A 137 -12.33 14.47 -8.01
CA TYR A 137 -12.90 13.56 -8.99
C TYR A 137 -12.32 12.17 -8.80
N VAL A 138 -13.18 11.15 -8.80
CA VAL A 138 -12.81 9.75 -8.63
C VAL A 138 -13.09 9.00 -9.93
N LEU A 139 -12.07 8.35 -10.49
CA LEU A 139 -12.24 7.42 -11.61
C LEU A 139 -12.09 6.00 -11.08
N LEU A 140 -13.05 5.14 -11.40
CA LEU A 140 -13.05 3.72 -11.07
C LEU A 140 -13.21 2.88 -12.34
N ASN A 141 -12.93 1.59 -12.24
CA ASN A 141 -13.41 0.57 -13.16
C ASN A 141 -14.02 -0.56 -12.32
N HIS A 142 -15.22 -0.29 -11.79
CA HIS A 142 -15.91 -1.18 -10.84
C HIS A 142 -16.53 -2.39 -11.55
N ASN A 143 -16.19 -3.61 -11.12
CA ASN A 143 -16.63 -4.89 -11.70
C ASN A 143 -17.65 -5.64 -10.82
N ASP A 144 -18.31 -4.94 -9.89
CA ASP A 144 -19.26 -5.48 -8.93
C ASP A 144 -18.69 -6.62 -8.05
N ASP A 145 -17.38 -6.59 -7.78
CA ASP A 145 -16.67 -7.55 -6.93
C ASP A 145 -16.06 -6.87 -5.68
N TYR A 146 -15.55 -7.69 -4.76
CA TYR A 146 -14.98 -7.19 -3.50
C TYR A 146 -13.73 -6.33 -3.73
N GLU A 147 -12.91 -6.66 -4.71
CA GLU A 147 -11.71 -5.88 -5.05
C GLU A 147 -12.09 -4.47 -5.55
N SER A 148 -13.18 -4.36 -6.30
CA SER A 148 -13.74 -3.08 -6.75
C SER A 148 -14.32 -2.27 -5.59
N LEU A 149 -14.96 -2.92 -4.61
CA LEU A 149 -15.39 -2.27 -3.35
C LEU A 149 -14.19 -1.79 -2.52
N SER A 150 -13.15 -2.60 -2.38
CA SER A 150 -11.92 -2.19 -1.70
C SER A 150 -11.26 -0.99 -2.39
N THR A 151 -11.17 -1.04 -3.72
CA THR A 151 -10.67 0.07 -4.55
C THR A 151 -11.52 1.33 -4.40
N LEU A 152 -12.85 1.20 -4.33
CA LEU A 152 -13.74 2.33 -4.02
C LEU A 152 -13.36 2.97 -2.67
N ALA A 153 -13.21 2.16 -1.61
CA ALA A 153 -12.83 2.65 -0.30
C ALA A 153 -11.45 3.33 -0.29
N HIS A 154 -10.50 2.79 -1.05
CA HIS A 154 -9.16 3.36 -1.26
C HIS A 154 -9.25 4.77 -1.84
N GLU A 155 -9.89 4.92 -3.00
CA GLU A 155 -9.97 6.21 -3.69
C GLU A 155 -10.78 7.25 -2.91
N TRP A 156 -11.82 6.82 -2.19
CA TRP A 156 -12.57 7.70 -1.30
C TRP A 156 -11.77 8.12 -0.06
N GLY A 157 -10.77 7.35 0.35
CA GLY A 157 -9.79 7.79 1.36
C GLY A 157 -8.97 8.97 0.85
N HIS A 158 -8.48 8.89 -0.39
CA HIS A 158 -7.84 10.03 -1.04
C HIS A 158 -8.79 11.21 -1.21
N ALA A 159 -10.02 10.98 -1.67
CA ALA A 159 -11.01 12.05 -1.88
C ALA A 159 -11.27 12.81 -0.58
N MET A 160 -11.45 12.08 0.54
CA MET A 160 -11.65 12.71 1.84
C MET A 160 -10.40 13.42 2.37
N HIS A 161 -9.20 12.92 2.06
CA HIS A 161 -7.97 13.65 2.36
C HIS A 161 -7.93 15.00 1.64
N SER A 162 -8.26 15.04 0.34
CA SER A 162 -8.37 16.29 -0.43
C SER A 162 -9.42 17.24 0.14
N VAL A 163 -10.63 16.73 0.45
CA VAL A 163 -11.72 17.55 1.04
C VAL A 163 -11.31 18.16 2.37
N LEU A 164 -10.70 17.37 3.26
CA LEU A 164 -10.31 17.83 4.59
C LEU A 164 -9.14 18.82 4.53
N SER A 165 -8.15 18.55 3.68
CA SER A 165 -6.99 19.42 3.51
C SER A 165 -7.40 20.76 2.89
N ALA A 166 -8.14 20.76 1.78
CA ALA A 166 -8.59 21.98 1.11
C ALA A 166 -9.44 22.86 2.03
N LYS A 167 -10.29 22.25 2.88
CA LYS A 167 -11.10 22.97 3.86
C LYS A 167 -10.27 23.60 5.00
N ALA A 168 -9.16 22.98 5.38
CA ALA A 168 -8.37 23.38 6.54
C ALA A 168 -7.15 24.25 6.19
N GLN A 169 -6.70 24.22 4.93
CA GLN A 169 -5.46 24.85 4.48
C GLN A 169 -5.72 25.85 3.35
N PRO A 170 -4.94 26.95 3.27
CA PRO A 170 -4.90 27.77 2.07
C PRO A 170 -4.34 26.97 0.89
N PHE A 171 -4.60 27.43 -0.34
CA PHE A 171 -4.13 26.81 -1.58
C PHE A 171 -2.69 26.31 -1.54
N MET A 172 -1.78 27.14 -1.02
CA MET A 172 -0.34 26.86 -0.98
C MET A 172 0.05 25.66 -0.14
N THR A 173 -0.79 25.23 0.81
CA THR A 173 -0.51 24.11 1.72
C THR A 173 -1.61 23.05 1.73
N ALA A 174 -2.56 23.13 0.80
CA ALA A 174 -3.63 22.12 0.67
C ALA A 174 -3.14 20.83 0.00
N ASP A 175 -2.18 20.91 -0.91
CA ASP A 175 -1.55 19.72 -1.49
C ASP A 175 -0.68 19.01 -0.46
N TYR A 176 -0.80 17.68 -0.39
CA TYR A 176 -0.05 16.83 0.52
C TYR A 176 0.91 15.90 -0.24
N PRO A 177 2.05 15.53 0.38
CA PRO A 177 3.01 14.62 -0.25
C PRO A 177 2.46 13.19 -0.34
N THR A 178 2.96 12.43 -1.32
CA THR A 178 2.62 11.01 -1.51
C THR A 178 2.79 10.19 -0.21
N PHE A 179 3.78 10.54 0.62
CA PHE A 179 4.08 9.90 1.90
C PHE A 179 2.89 9.87 2.88
N THR A 180 2.01 10.89 2.83
CA THR A 180 0.80 10.94 3.65
C THR A 180 -0.45 10.60 2.85
N ALA A 181 -0.41 10.66 1.52
CA ALA A 181 -1.55 10.39 0.64
C ALA A 181 -2.11 8.97 0.84
N GLU A 182 -1.21 7.97 0.82
CA GLU A 182 -1.54 6.54 0.93
C GLU A 182 -1.98 6.12 2.35
N ILE A 183 -1.73 6.95 3.37
CA ILE A 183 -2.20 6.67 4.73
C ILE A 183 -3.74 6.70 4.77
N ALA A 184 -4.35 7.68 4.09
CA ALA A 184 -5.81 7.85 4.10
C ALA A 184 -6.54 6.71 3.40
N SER A 185 -6.06 6.33 2.21
CA SER A 185 -6.64 5.26 1.41
C SER A 185 -6.50 3.90 2.11
N THR A 186 -5.31 3.57 2.61
CA THR A 186 -5.09 2.29 3.33
C THR A 186 -5.80 2.23 4.68
N THR A 187 -5.96 3.34 5.41
CA THR A 187 -6.82 3.36 6.62
C THR A 187 -8.27 3.00 6.28
N ASN A 188 -8.83 3.56 5.20
CA ASN A 188 -10.19 3.22 4.77
C ASN A 188 -10.34 1.75 4.37
N GLU A 189 -9.37 1.17 3.66
CA GLU A 189 -9.37 -0.27 3.33
C GLU A 189 -9.38 -1.14 4.59
N VAL A 190 -8.58 -0.78 5.60
CA VAL A 190 -8.51 -1.53 6.85
C VAL A 190 -9.82 -1.43 7.64
N LEU A 191 -10.44 -0.25 7.67
CA LEU A 191 -11.77 -0.06 8.26
C LEU A 191 -12.84 -0.85 7.50
N LEU A 192 -12.77 -0.88 6.17
CA LEU A 192 -13.65 -1.70 5.33
C LEU A 192 -13.49 -3.18 5.67
N LEU A 193 -12.26 -3.71 5.68
CA LEU A 193 -11.99 -5.09 6.02
C LEU A 193 -12.57 -5.47 7.39
N ASP A 194 -12.33 -4.65 8.42
CA ASP A 194 -12.88 -4.87 9.77
C ASP A 194 -14.42 -4.91 9.76
N HIS A 195 -15.06 -3.96 9.05
CA HIS A 195 -16.51 -3.92 8.92
C HIS A 195 -17.04 -5.19 8.22
N MET A 196 -16.43 -5.57 7.09
CA MET A 196 -16.85 -6.72 6.29
C MET A 196 -16.68 -8.04 7.06
N LEU A 197 -15.63 -8.18 7.86
CA LEU A 197 -15.44 -9.32 8.76
C LEU A 197 -16.44 -9.36 9.91
N LYS A 198 -16.99 -8.22 10.36
CA LYS A 198 -18.02 -8.18 11.41
C LYS A 198 -19.40 -8.54 10.89
N VAL A 199 -19.70 -8.20 9.63
CA VAL A 199 -21.01 -8.44 9.00
C VAL A 199 -21.04 -9.70 8.14
N SER A 200 -19.89 -10.36 7.93
CA SER A 200 -19.78 -11.63 7.21
C SER A 200 -20.69 -12.69 7.83
N LYS A 201 -21.45 -13.41 7.00
CA LYS A 201 -22.41 -14.43 7.46
C LYS A 201 -21.88 -15.85 7.35
N THR A 202 -20.90 -16.07 6.50
CA THR A 202 -20.37 -17.40 6.19
C THR A 202 -18.85 -17.41 6.25
N ASP A 203 -18.28 -18.59 6.47
CA ASP A 203 -16.83 -18.76 6.40
C ASP A 203 -16.28 -18.49 5.00
N ASP A 204 -17.06 -18.67 3.93
CA ASP A 204 -16.63 -18.35 2.56
C ASP A 204 -16.49 -16.85 2.36
N GLU A 205 -17.42 -16.04 2.88
CA GLU A 205 -17.30 -14.58 2.90
C GLU A 205 -16.05 -14.15 3.70
N ARG A 206 -15.85 -14.74 4.88
CA ARG A 206 -14.67 -14.45 5.71
C ARG A 206 -13.37 -14.78 4.98
N MET A 207 -13.30 -15.94 4.34
CA MET A 207 -12.14 -16.38 3.56
C MET A 207 -11.84 -15.42 2.40
N LEU A 208 -12.86 -14.92 1.70
CA LEU A 208 -12.69 -13.91 0.65
C LEU A 208 -12.00 -12.65 1.20
N TYR A 209 -12.54 -12.08 2.29
CA TYR A 209 -12.03 -10.83 2.85
C TYR A 209 -10.63 -10.99 3.45
N LEU A 210 -10.39 -12.08 4.19
CA LEU A 210 -9.07 -12.40 4.76
C LEU A 210 -8.04 -12.69 3.66
N GLY A 211 -8.44 -13.37 2.60
CA GLY A 211 -7.58 -13.68 1.46
C GLY A 211 -7.16 -12.42 0.69
N SER A 212 -8.12 -11.53 0.40
CA SER A 212 -7.84 -10.22 -0.19
C SER A 212 -6.90 -9.38 0.68
N ALA A 213 -7.09 -9.38 2.00
CA ALA A 213 -6.20 -8.69 2.93
C ALA A 213 -4.76 -9.23 2.90
N LEU A 214 -4.56 -10.55 2.77
CA LEU A 214 -3.21 -11.12 2.62
C LEU A 214 -2.56 -10.73 1.30
N GLU A 215 -3.31 -10.71 0.20
CA GLU A 215 -2.79 -10.26 -1.10
C GLU A 215 -2.37 -8.79 -1.04
N ASN A 216 -3.17 -7.94 -0.40
CA ASN A 216 -2.84 -6.53 -0.19
C ASN A 216 -1.55 -6.37 0.63
N LEU A 217 -1.40 -7.08 1.76
CA LEU A 217 -0.17 -7.03 2.55
C LEU A 217 1.05 -7.55 1.77
N ARG A 218 0.92 -8.63 0.99
CA ARG A 218 1.99 -9.11 0.10
C ARG A 218 2.37 -8.05 -0.94
N GLY A 219 1.38 -7.50 -1.64
CA GLY A 219 1.56 -6.60 -2.78
C GLY A 219 2.01 -5.19 -2.42
N THR A 220 1.53 -4.65 -1.30
CA THR A 220 1.73 -3.25 -0.90
C THR A 220 2.85 -3.10 0.13
N PHE A 221 3.10 -4.11 0.96
CA PHE A 221 4.23 -4.09 1.90
C PHE A 221 5.45 -4.83 1.34
N PHE A 222 5.41 -6.16 1.21
CA PHE A 222 6.59 -6.95 0.87
C PHE A 222 7.11 -6.68 -0.55
N ARG A 223 6.25 -6.65 -1.57
CA ARG A 223 6.66 -6.38 -2.96
C ARG A 223 7.23 -4.97 -3.13
N GLN A 224 6.64 -3.97 -2.47
CA GLN A 224 7.14 -2.60 -2.54
C GLN A 224 8.45 -2.42 -1.78
N ALA A 225 8.63 -3.12 -0.64
CA ALA A 225 9.91 -3.16 0.07
C ALA A 225 11.01 -3.85 -0.77
N MET A 226 10.67 -4.93 -1.48
CA MET A 226 11.56 -5.60 -2.44
C MET A 226 12.01 -4.63 -3.55
N PHE A 227 11.08 -3.88 -4.11
CA PHE A 227 11.34 -2.86 -5.12
C PHE A 227 12.23 -1.74 -4.57
N ALA A 228 11.94 -1.26 -3.36
CA ALA A 228 12.76 -0.27 -2.67
C ALA A 228 14.20 -0.79 -2.45
N GLU A 229 14.37 -2.06 -2.06
CA GLU A 229 15.69 -2.65 -1.89
C GLU A 229 16.47 -2.72 -3.20
N PHE A 230 15.83 -3.16 -4.29
CA PHE A 230 16.43 -3.17 -5.62
C PHE A 230 16.85 -1.77 -6.06
N GLU A 231 15.94 -0.81 -5.97
CA GLU A 231 16.19 0.58 -6.36
C GLU A 231 17.35 1.20 -5.57
N ARG A 232 17.37 1.01 -4.24
CA ARG A 232 18.48 1.46 -3.38
C ARG A 232 19.80 0.84 -3.80
N THR A 233 19.80 -0.45 -4.11
CA THR A 233 21.01 -1.20 -4.45
C THR A 233 21.62 -0.70 -5.76
N VAL A 234 20.82 -0.50 -6.80
CA VAL A 234 21.32 -0.05 -8.10
C VAL A 234 21.75 1.41 -8.08
N HIS A 235 21.05 2.29 -7.36
CA HIS A 235 21.48 3.68 -7.17
C HIS A 235 22.79 3.75 -6.40
N ALA A 236 22.92 3.02 -5.28
CA ALA A 236 24.14 3.04 -4.47
C ALA A 236 25.38 2.57 -5.23
N LYS A 237 25.23 1.69 -6.23
CA LYS A 237 26.31 1.29 -7.13
C LYS A 237 26.73 2.44 -8.05
N VAL A 238 25.77 3.07 -8.71
CA VAL A 238 26.04 4.20 -9.63
C VAL A 238 26.58 5.43 -8.89
N ASP A 239 26.09 5.69 -7.66
CA ASP A 239 26.59 6.76 -6.80
C ASP A 239 28.08 6.56 -6.43
N LYS A 240 28.56 5.31 -6.38
CA LYS A 240 29.97 4.95 -6.15
C LYS A 240 30.83 4.97 -7.43
N GLY A 241 30.23 5.24 -8.59
CA GLY A 241 30.90 5.25 -9.89
C GLY A 241 30.92 3.91 -10.62
N ASP A 242 30.21 2.89 -10.11
CA ASP A 242 30.07 1.62 -10.82
C ASP A 242 29.21 1.80 -12.09
N SER A 243 29.53 1.05 -13.14
CA SER A 243 28.67 0.93 -14.32
C SER A 243 27.80 -0.32 -14.22
N LEU A 244 26.53 -0.22 -14.65
CA LEU A 244 25.57 -1.32 -14.62
C LEU A 244 25.15 -1.71 -16.04
N THR A 245 25.37 -2.98 -16.39
CA THR A 245 24.82 -3.61 -17.61
C THR A 245 23.44 -4.20 -17.34
N GLY A 246 22.71 -4.57 -18.40
CA GLY A 246 21.42 -5.26 -18.28
C GLY A 246 21.52 -6.57 -17.50
N GLU A 247 22.60 -7.32 -17.69
CA GLU A 247 22.90 -8.54 -16.95
C GLU A 247 23.11 -8.27 -15.46
N ALA A 248 23.82 -7.18 -15.11
CA ALA A 248 24.01 -6.79 -13.72
C ALA A 248 22.69 -6.41 -13.03
N PHE A 249 21.81 -5.66 -13.70
CA PHE A 249 20.46 -5.38 -13.18
C PHE A 249 19.66 -6.66 -12.96
N THR A 250 19.69 -7.55 -13.94
CA THR A 250 18.96 -8.83 -13.92
C THR A 250 19.45 -9.71 -12.79
N GLN A 251 20.76 -9.80 -12.57
CA GLN A 251 21.35 -10.55 -11.46
C GLN A 251 20.93 -9.97 -10.09
N ILE A 252 21.09 -8.66 -9.90
CA ILE A 252 20.72 -8.00 -8.63
C ILE A 252 19.24 -8.20 -8.33
N TYR A 253 18.36 -7.98 -9.31
CA TYR A 253 16.93 -8.16 -9.13
C TYR A 253 16.59 -9.63 -8.84
N GLY A 254 17.14 -10.57 -9.60
CA GLY A 254 16.92 -12.00 -9.43
C GLY A 254 17.33 -12.51 -8.04
N ASP A 255 18.47 -12.05 -7.52
CA ASP A 255 18.94 -12.43 -6.17
C ASP A 255 18.02 -11.91 -5.07
N ILE A 256 17.52 -10.67 -5.22
CA ILE A 256 16.52 -10.10 -4.30
C ILE A 256 15.20 -10.87 -4.42
N LEU A 257 14.70 -11.11 -5.65
CA LEU A 257 13.45 -11.80 -5.92
C LEU A 257 13.44 -13.21 -5.29
N LYS A 258 14.51 -13.99 -5.53
CA LYS A 258 14.68 -15.34 -4.99
C LYS A 258 14.68 -15.37 -3.46
N ARG A 259 15.37 -14.42 -2.83
CA ARG A 259 15.40 -14.32 -1.36
C ARG A 259 14.02 -13.98 -0.79
N TYR A 260 13.33 -12.99 -1.36
CA TYR A 260 11.99 -12.62 -0.89
C TYR A 260 10.99 -13.77 -1.02
N HIS A 261 11.11 -14.57 -2.07
CA HIS A 261 10.19 -15.68 -2.34
C HIS A 261 10.61 -17.02 -1.75
N GLY A 262 11.76 -17.09 -1.09
CA GLY A 262 12.22 -18.28 -0.39
C GLY A 262 12.63 -19.42 -1.34
N ASP A 263 13.23 -19.07 -2.48
CA ASP A 263 13.65 -20.03 -3.52
C ASP A 263 14.66 -21.05 -2.97
N LYS A 264 15.63 -20.60 -2.16
CA LYS A 264 16.61 -21.47 -1.50
C LYS A 264 15.98 -22.37 -0.44
N GLU A 265 14.91 -21.90 0.17
CA GLU A 265 14.12 -22.58 1.20
C GLU A 265 13.06 -23.52 0.60
N GLY A 266 12.97 -23.61 -0.73
CA GLY A 266 11.99 -24.45 -1.44
C GLY A 266 10.55 -23.97 -1.28
N VAL A 267 10.34 -22.67 -1.07
CA VAL A 267 9.01 -22.08 -0.81
C VAL A 267 8.29 -21.71 -2.09
N VAL A 268 8.93 -20.91 -2.94
CA VAL A 268 8.46 -20.61 -4.30
C VAL A 268 9.66 -20.69 -5.23
N LYS A 269 9.53 -21.50 -6.29
CA LYS A 269 10.57 -21.63 -7.30
C LYS A 269 10.57 -20.43 -8.24
N ILE A 270 11.73 -19.79 -8.37
CA ILE A 270 11.94 -18.63 -9.23
C ILE A 270 12.85 -19.01 -10.40
N ASP A 271 12.24 -19.17 -11.57
CA ASP A 271 12.98 -19.32 -12.83
C ASP A 271 13.81 -18.05 -13.11
N ASN A 272 15.00 -18.23 -13.68
CA ASN A 272 15.87 -17.13 -14.11
C ASN A 272 15.20 -16.22 -15.15
N LEU A 273 14.20 -16.72 -15.90
CA LEU A 273 13.39 -15.93 -16.81
C LEU A 273 12.64 -14.78 -16.10
N TYR A 274 12.34 -14.91 -14.80
CA TYR A 274 11.71 -13.84 -14.02
C TYR A 274 12.71 -12.80 -13.49
N ALA A 275 14.02 -13.04 -13.59
CA ALA A 275 15.01 -12.09 -13.10
C ALA A 275 15.03 -10.77 -13.91
N ILE A 276 14.47 -10.76 -15.13
CA ILE A 276 14.34 -9.56 -15.99
C ILE A 276 13.12 -8.70 -15.64
N GLU A 277 12.30 -9.07 -14.65
CA GLU A 277 11.05 -8.36 -14.30
C GLU A 277 11.26 -6.86 -14.08
N TRP A 278 12.43 -6.47 -13.57
CA TRP A 278 12.81 -5.07 -13.38
C TRP A 278 12.66 -4.20 -14.63
N ALA A 279 12.82 -4.77 -15.83
CA ALA A 279 12.84 -4.01 -17.08
C ALA A 279 11.45 -3.50 -17.49
N TYR A 280 10.36 -4.10 -17.01
CA TYR A 280 9.00 -3.68 -17.37
C TYR A 280 8.25 -2.99 -16.23
N ILE A 281 8.80 -2.98 -15.00
CA ILE A 281 8.18 -2.33 -13.85
C ILE A 281 8.28 -0.81 -14.02
N PRO A 282 7.16 -0.08 -14.28
CA PRO A 282 7.21 1.35 -14.58
C PRO A 282 7.69 2.18 -13.37
N HIS A 283 7.54 1.63 -12.17
CA HIS A 283 7.88 2.30 -10.93
C HIS A 283 9.39 2.61 -10.84
N PHE A 284 10.26 1.81 -11.45
CA PHE A 284 11.71 2.07 -11.42
C PHE A 284 12.15 3.25 -12.31
N TYR A 285 11.23 3.84 -13.06
CA TYR A 285 11.48 5.05 -13.86
C TYR A 285 11.07 6.34 -13.13
N ASN A 286 10.48 6.23 -11.94
CA ASN A 286 10.23 7.34 -11.02
C ASN A 286 11.04 7.10 -9.75
N LYS A 287 11.99 8.00 -9.44
CA LYS A 287 12.95 7.76 -8.37
C LYS A 287 12.33 7.73 -6.97
N PHE A 288 12.66 6.71 -6.19
CA PHE A 288 12.45 6.57 -4.75
C PHE A 288 11.04 6.95 -4.28
N TYR A 289 10.00 6.47 -4.96
CA TYR A 289 8.62 6.65 -4.49
C TYR A 289 7.97 5.37 -3.99
N VAL A 290 8.41 4.19 -4.46
CA VAL A 290 7.78 2.90 -4.13
C VAL A 290 7.78 2.59 -2.64
N PHE A 291 8.82 3.01 -1.92
CA PHE A 291 8.92 2.80 -0.48
C PHE A 291 7.76 3.46 0.29
N GLN A 292 7.20 4.55 -0.27
CA GLN A 292 6.12 5.31 0.36
C GLN A 292 4.84 4.50 0.48
N TYR A 293 4.57 3.55 -0.43
CA TYR A 293 3.44 2.62 -0.30
C TYR A 293 3.60 1.73 0.94
N ALA A 294 4.77 1.10 1.10
CA ALA A 294 5.04 0.19 2.21
C ALA A 294 5.08 0.90 3.57
N THR A 295 5.60 2.13 3.63
CA THR A 295 5.54 2.93 4.86
C THR A 295 4.13 3.41 5.17
N SER A 296 3.36 3.80 4.15
CA SER A 296 2.02 4.33 4.35
C SER A 296 1.02 3.26 4.76
N ILE A 297 1.06 2.06 4.16
CA ILE A 297 0.22 0.94 4.61
C ILE A 297 0.52 0.56 6.07
N SER A 298 1.80 0.66 6.47
CA SER A 298 2.21 0.41 7.87
C SER A 298 1.58 1.43 8.83
N ALA A 299 1.60 2.71 8.47
CA ALA A 299 0.95 3.76 9.26
C ALA A 299 -0.59 3.64 9.24
N GLY A 300 -1.17 3.41 8.07
CA GLY A 300 -2.62 3.32 7.87
C GLY A 300 -3.26 2.19 8.68
N ASN A 301 -2.59 1.03 8.75
CA ASN A 301 -3.00 -0.09 9.61
C ASN A 301 -2.93 0.27 11.09
N MET A 302 -1.84 0.90 11.56
CA MET A 302 -1.73 1.32 12.96
C MET A 302 -2.81 2.33 13.34
N PHE A 303 -3.07 3.34 12.49
CA PHE A 303 -4.12 4.32 12.76
C PHE A 303 -5.51 3.66 12.80
N ALA A 304 -5.81 2.79 11.84
CA ALA A 304 -7.07 2.07 11.83
C ALA A 304 -7.24 1.19 13.08
N ASP A 305 -6.20 0.47 13.51
CA ASP A 305 -6.25 -0.37 14.70
C ASP A 305 -6.51 0.46 15.97
N GLU A 306 -5.85 1.60 16.15
CA GLU A 306 -6.07 2.48 17.30
C GLU A 306 -7.45 3.14 17.28
N ILE A 307 -7.97 3.47 16.09
CA ILE A 307 -9.34 3.98 15.92
C ILE A 307 -10.36 2.90 16.28
N LEU A 308 -10.19 1.67 15.78
CA LEU A 308 -11.10 0.54 16.02
C LEU A 308 -11.12 0.09 17.49
N LYS A 309 -9.98 0.18 18.19
CA LYS A 309 -9.89 -0.06 19.64
C LYS A 309 -10.52 1.04 20.49
N GLY A 310 -10.86 2.19 19.90
CA GLY A 310 -11.35 3.34 20.64
C GLY A 310 -10.28 4.04 21.48
N THR A 311 -9.00 3.95 21.09
CA THR A 311 -7.90 4.60 21.81
C THR A 311 -8.17 6.11 21.91
N PRO A 312 -8.11 6.70 23.12
CA PRO A 312 -8.39 8.13 23.31
C PRO A 312 -7.55 9.02 22.39
N GLY A 313 -8.24 9.83 21.58
CA GLY A 313 -7.62 10.80 20.67
C GLY A 313 -7.06 10.22 19.36
N ALA A 314 -7.06 8.91 19.14
CA ALA A 314 -6.51 8.30 17.91
C ALA A 314 -7.19 8.83 16.64
N ARG A 315 -8.52 8.91 16.64
CA ARG A 315 -9.31 9.50 15.55
C ARG A 315 -8.89 10.94 15.24
N ASN A 316 -8.75 11.77 16.27
CA ASN A 316 -8.42 13.18 16.08
C ASN A 316 -7.01 13.32 15.50
N LYS A 317 -6.03 12.57 16.03
CA LYS A 317 -4.67 12.55 15.48
C LYS A 317 -4.64 12.15 14.00
N TYR A 318 -5.42 11.14 13.61
CA TYR A 318 -5.55 10.75 12.20
C TYR A 318 -6.18 11.85 11.34
N LEU A 319 -7.30 12.43 11.77
CA LEU A 319 -7.96 13.51 11.02
C LEU A 319 -7.08 14.76 10.94
N ASP A 320 -6.26 15.03 11.95
CA ASP A 320 -5.32 16.16 11.93
C ASP A 320 -4.18 15.94 10.92
N ILE A 321 -3.77 14.70 10.65
CA ILE A 321 -2.88 14.40 9.52
C ILE A 321 -3.55 14.80 8.21
N LEU A 322 -4.81 14.39 7.99
CA LEU A 322 -5.52 14.68 6.73
C LEU A 322 -5.77 16.18 6.53
N LYS A 323 -6.09 16.91 7.60
CA LYS A 323 -6.31 18.36 7.56
C LYS A 323 -5.03 19.16 7.41
N ALA A 324 -3.86 18.58 7.70
CA ALA A 324 -2.61 19.32 7.64
C ALA A 324 -2.17 19.62 6.21
N GLY A 325 -2.60 18.83 5.23
CA GLY A 325 -2.11 18.96 3.85
C GLY A 325 -0.59 18.92 3.79
N GLY A 326 0.01 19.89 3.11
CA GLY A 326 1.45 20.12 3.02
C GLY A 326 1.98 21.16 4.02
N SER A 327 1.20 21.56 5.02
CA SER A 327 1.61 22.62 5.97
C SER A 327 2.76 22.21 6.92
N ARG A 328 3.04 20.91 7.03
CA ARG A 328 4.08 20.36 7.92
C ARG A 328 4.84 19.25 7.20
N TYR A 329 6.08 19.01 7.63
CA TYR A 329 6.84 17.87 7.11
C TYR A 329 6.14 16.55 7.45
N PRO A 330 5.99 15.66 6.45
CA PRO A 330 5.12 14.50 6.57
C PRO A 330 5.57 13.48 7.61
N TYR A 331 6.89 13.24 7.74
CA TYR A 331 7.41 12.34 8.77
C TYR A 331 7.12 12.86 10.18
N GLU A 332 7.38 14.14 10.45
CA GLU A 332 7.12 14.75 11.77
C GLU A 332 5.64 14.79 12.10
N LEU A 333 4.78 15.00 11.10
CA LEU A 333 3.33 14.95 11.24
C LEU A 333 2.87 13.55 11.70
N VAL A 334 3.26 12.50 10.97
CA VAL A 334 2.90 11.09 11.28
C VAL A 334 3.51 10.65 12.62
N LYS A 335 4.76 11.04 12.90
CA LYS A 335 5.43 10.78 14.17
C LYS A 335 4.70 11.42 15.35
N SER A 336 4.28 12.68 15.21
CA SER A 336 3.53 13.39 16.26
C SER A 336 2.15 12.77 16.52
N ALA A 337 1.59 12.05 15.55
CA ALA A 337 0.38 11.26 15.71
C ALA A 337 0.61 9.89 16.38
N GLY A 338 1.86 9.53 16.70
CA GLY A 338 2.22 8.32 17.45
C GLY A 338 2.80 7.18 16.60
N VAL A 339 3.06 7.40 15.31
CA VAL A 339 3.62 6.39 14.41
C VAL A 339 5.01 6.83 13.93
N ASP A 340 6.06 6.23 14.46
CA ASP A 340 7.43 6.51 14.01
C ASP A 340 7.88 5.50 12.94
N LEU A 341 7.81 5.91 11.67
CA LEU A 341 8.20 5.10 10.51
C LEU A 341 9.72 4.90 10.37
N ALA A 342 10.54 5.60 11.17
CA ALA A 342 11.97 5.32 11.29
C ALA A 342 12.26 4.27 12.38
N SER A 343 11.23 3.74 13.04
CA SER A 343 11.35 2.70 14.05
C SER A 343 10.84 1.35 13.55
N PRO A 344 11.26 0.22 14.15
CA PRO A 344 10.75 -1.10 13.80
C PRO A 344 9.25 -1.32 14.09
N ALA A 345 8.63 -0.51 14.96
CA ALA A 345 7.31 -0.82 15.53
C ALA A 345 6.18 -0.90 14.49
N PRO A 346 6.04 0.02 13.52
CA PRO A 346 4.97 -0.05 12.52
C PRO A 346 5.06 -1.29 11.63
N TYR A 347 6.27 -1.67 11.25
CA TYR A 347 6.51 -2.83 10.40
C TYR A 347 6.23 -4.15 11.14
N LYS A 348 6.60 -4.23 12.43
CA LYS A 348 6.25 -5.38 13.28
C LYS A 348 4.73 -5.52 13.46
N ALA A 349 4.00 -4.41 13.55
CA ALA A 349 2.53 -4.44 13.63
C ALA A 349 1.90 -5.03 12.36
N ILE A 350 2.39 -4.64 11.18
CA ILE A 350 1.97 -5.24 9.89
C ILE A 350 2.22 -6.74 9.86
N VAL A 351 3.41 -7.18 10.29
CA VAL A 351 3.76 -8.61 10.31
C VAL A 351 2.88 -9.38 11.29
N ALA A 352 2.62 -8.82 12.47
CA ALA A 352 1.70 -9.42 13.45
C ALA A 352 0.29 -9.56 12.88
N ARG A 353 -0.21 -8.53 12.18
CA ARG A 353 -1.51 -8.56 11.49
C ARG A 353 -1.57 -9.65 10.42
N MET A 354 -0.55 -9.73 9.57
CA MET A 354 -0.48 -10.76 8.52
C MET A 354 -0.51 -12.18 9.12
N ASN A 355 0.24 -12.41 10.20
CA ASN A 355 0.19 -13.69 10.91
C ASN A 355 -1.20 -13.98 11.51
N ALA A 356 -1.83 -13.00 12.16
CA ALA A 356 -3.17 -13.17 12.72
C ALA A 356 -4.25 -13.45 11.66
N ILE A 357 -4.11 -12.90 10.46
CA ILE A 357 -5.00 -13.21 9.32
C ILE A 357 -4.78 -14.65 8.85
N MET A 358 -3.52 -15.09 8.72
CA MET A 358 -3.19 -16.48 8.38
C MET A 358 -3.73 -17.46 9.43
N ASP A 359 -3.58 -17.14 10.72
CA ASP A 359 -4.11 -17.97 11.82
C ASP A 359 -5.63 -18.14 11.70
N GLN A 360 -6.37 -17.07 11.40
CA GLN A 360 -7.82 -17.13 11.19
C GLN A 360 -8.20 -18.00 9.98
N ILE A 361 -7.48 -17.87 8.86
CA ILE A 361 -7.70 -18.71 7.68
C ILE A 361 -7.44 -20.18 8.00
N GLU A 362 -6.36 -20.48 8.72
CA GLU A 362 -6.02 -21.85 9.11
C GLU A 362 -7.07 -22.48 10.03
N VAL A 363 -7.64 -21.69 10.97
CA VAL A 363 -8.76 -22.12 11.81
C VAL A 363 -9.99 -22.47 10.96
N ILE A 364 -10.38 -21.59 10.03
CA ILE A 364 -11.53 -21.85 9.13
C ILE A 364 -11.28 -23.12 8.30
N GLN A 365 -10.07 -23.31 7.76
CA GLN A 365 -9.73 -24.52 7.01
C GLN A 365 -9.81 -25.79 7.86
N ALA A 366 -9.38 -25.73 9.12
CA ALA A 366 -9.40 -26.87 10.02
C ALA A 366 -10.83 -27.30 10.36
N GLN A 367 -11.77 -26.36 10.45
CA GLN A 367 -13.19 -26.63 10.71
C GLN A 367 -13.94 -27.25 9.52
N ARG A 368 -13.42 -27.09 8.29
CA ARG A 368 -14.00 -27.65 7.06
C ARG A 368 -13.57 -29.10 6.79
N LYS A 369 -12.52 -29.58 7.48
CA LYS A 369 -12.04 -30.96 7.41
C LYS A 369 -12.76 -31.82 8.43
#